data_AF-A0A523LVC5-F1
#
_entry.id   AF-A0A523LVC5-F1
#
_cell.length_a   1.000
_cell.length_b   1.000
_cell.length_c   1.000
_cell.angle_alpha   90.00
_cell.angle_beta   90.00
_cell.angle_gamma   90.00
#
_symmetry.space_group_name_H-M   'P 1'
#
loop_
_entity.id
_entity.type
_entity.pdbx_description
1 polymer ?
#
loop_
_entity_poly.entity_id
_entity_poly.type
_entity_poly.pdbx_seq_one_letter_code
_entity_poly.pdbx_strand_id
1 'polypeptide(L)'
;MDDRAATGRRYACWIDHRTARPGKRRLIAVRDYAAPLLLALGVHALIAASLWVGWQPGIASSPIVKPRLVIAELIVLQAPKPKPRPRAQPQPVTAAKPEPKVEPKPELKPQPREDLEAKERAARLAAERARQTVDAERQRRLAELANSSFDLALAEESEVLSSDEEELIARTFAQGIYQLIVANWSRPPSARNGMQTRLIVELIPTGDVLSVTIVQGSGNEAFDRSAEQAVRKVGKFDVPRESALFEQYFRRFPVLFRPEDLLR
;
A
#
# COMPACT_ATOMS: atom_id res chain seq x y z
N MET A 1 -66.23 0.53 -43.34
CA MET A 1 -66.32 1.98 -43.62
C MET A 1 -65.23 2.65 -42.77
N ASP A 2 -63.99 2.19 -42.89
CA ASP A 2 -63.02 2.41 -43.98
C ASP A 2 -62.50 3.84 -43.96
N ASP A 3 -61.21 4.12 -44.04
CA ASP A 3 -60.02 3.47 -43.49
C ASP A 3 -58.94 4.57 -43.49
N ARG A 4 -57.98 4.49 -42.57
CA ARG A 4 -56.97 5.55 -42.38
C ARG A 4 -55.92 5.57 -43.49
N ALA A 5 -55.39 6.77 -43.72
CA ALA A 5 -54.22 7.06 -44.54
C ALA A 5 -52.99 6.22 -44.19
N ALA A 6 -52.22 5.81 -45.20
CA ALA A 6 -50.76 5.67 -45.09
C ALA A 6 -50.08 5.60 -46.48
N THR A 7 -49.26 6.60 -46.73
CA THR A 7 -48.20 6.71 -47.75
C THR A 7 -47.22 5.53 -47.72
N GLY A 8 -46.90 4.96 -48.88
CA GLY A 8 -45.82 3.98 -49.06
C GLY A 8 -45.09 4.17 -50.40
N ARG A 9 -43.93 4.84 -50.34
CA ARG A 9 -43.00 5.06 -51.47
C ARG A 9 -42.40 3.72 -51.92
N ARG A 10 -42.50 3.40 -53.22
CA ARG A 10 -41.74 2.32 -53.87
C ARG A 10 -40.76 2.96 -54.85
N TYR A 11 -39.48 3.03 -54.48
CA TYR A 11 -38.43 3.31 -55.46
C TYR A 11 -37.92 1.98 -55.99
N ALA A 12 -38.19 1.73 -57.26
CA ALA A 12 -37.66 0.61 -58.00
C ALA A 12 -36.19 0.86 -58.33
N CYS A 13 -35.38 -0.11 -57.93
CA CYS A 13 -34.03 -0.39 -58.41
C CYS A 13 -34.04 -0.56 -59.94
N TRP A 14 -33.19 0.19 -60.65
CA TRP A 14 -32.60 -0.26 -61.92
C TRP A 14 -31.12 0.07 -61.92
N ILE A 15 -30.35 -1.00 -61.97
CA ILE A 15 -28.90 -1.05 -62.02
C ILE A 15 -28.48 -0.83 -63.47
N ASP A 16 -27.68 0.21 -63.75
CA ASP A 16 -26.95 0.30 -65.02
C ASP A 16 -25.61 -0.43 -64.87
N HIS A 17 -25.40 -1.40 -65.76
CA HIS A 17 -24.25 -2.29 -65.78
C HIS A 17 -23.35 -1.95 -66.97
N ARG A 18 -22.07 -1.70 -66.65
CA ARG A 18 -20.84 -1.79 -67.47
C ARG A 18 -20.27 -0.47 -67.97
N THR A 19 -19.09 -0.12 -67.44
CA THR A 19 -17.80 -0.45 -68.11
C THR A 19 -16.61 -0.14 -67.18
N ALA A 20 -16.26 -1.08 -66.30
CA ALA A 20 -14.97 -1.02 -65.58
C ALA A 20 -14.06 -2.14 -66.10
N ARG A 21 -12.99 -1.76 -66.81
CA ARG A 21 -11.94 -2.68 -67.29
C ARG A 21 -11.37 -3.51 -66.10
N PRO A 22 -11.52 -4.84 -66.08
CA PRO A 22 -11.23 -5.66 -64.89
C PRO A 22 -9.74 -6.02 -64.70
N GLY A 23 -8.82 -5.39 -65.43
CA GLY A 23 -7.39 -5.72 -65.35
C GLY A 23 -6.54 -4.86 -64.40
N LYS A 24 -6.93 -3.59 -64.17
CA LYS A 24 -6.06 -2.65 -63.44
C LYS A 24 -6.36 -2.52 -61.94
N ARG A 25 -7.57 -2.87 -61.47
CA ARG A 25 -7.95 -2.70 -60.05
C ARG A 25 -7.31 -3.71 -59.09
N ARG A 26 -7.06 -4.95 -59.54
CA ARG A 26 -6.46 -5.99 -58.69
C ARG A 26 -4.98 -5.72 -58.37
N LEU A 27 -4.23 -5.16 -59.32
CA LEU A 27 -2.81 -4.82 -59.14
C LEU A 27 -2.59 -3.64 -58.19
N ILE A 28 -3.55 -2.70 -58.15
CA ILE A 28 -3.50 -1.53 -57.26
C ILE A 28 -3.78 -1.95 -55.80
N ALA A 29 -4.83 -2.75 -55.58
CA ALA A 29 -5.17 -3.24 -54.23
C ALA A 29 -4.01 -4.01 -53.55
N VAL A 30 -3.34 -4.92 -54.28
CA VAL A 30 -2.18 -5.66 -53.72
C VAL A 30 -1.04 -4.71 -53.34
N ARG A 31 -0.82 -3.65 -54.11
CA ARG A 31 0.23 -2.65 -53.84
C ARG A 31 -0.11 -1.74 -52.67
N ASP A 32 -1.39 -1.42 -52.48
CA ASP A 32 -1.86 -0.56 -51.39
C ASP A 32 -1.89 -1.30 -50.05
N TYR A 33 -2.10 -2.63 -50.03
CA TYR A 33 -2.03 -3.45 -48.81
C TYR A 33 -0.62 -3.98 -48.50
N ALA A 34 0.33 -3.93 -49.46
CA ALA A 34 1.70 -4.38 -49.23
C ALA A 34 2.45 -3.49 -48.23
N ALA A 35 2.29 -2.16 -48.30
CA ALA A 35 2.92 -1.23 -47.37
C ALA A 35 2.49 -1.42 -45.90
N PRO A 36 1.18 -1.45 -45.55
CA PRO A 36 0.76 -1.70 -44.18
C PRO A 36 1.10 -3.12 -43.70
N LEU A 37 1.12 -4.13 -44.58
CA LEU A 37 1.53 -5.49 -44.23
C LEU A 37 3.02 -5.58 -43.87
N LEU A 38 3.89 -4.94 -44.65
CA LEU A 38 5.33 -4.89 -44.36
C LEU A 38 5.63 -4.08 -43.10
N LEU A 39 4.91 -2.97 -42.88
CA LEU A 39 5.01 -2.21 -41.63
C LEU A 39 4.60 -3.07 -40.43
N ALA A 40 3.47 -3.78 -40.53
CA ALA A 40 3.00 -4.66 -39.47
C ALA A 40 4.04 -5.76 -39.18
N LEU A 41 4.53 -6.45 -40.21
CA LEU A 41 5.57 -7.47 -40.05
C LEU A 41 6.86 -6.89 -39.46
N GLY A 42 7.26 -5.67 -39.84
CA GLY A 42 8.43 -4.98 -39.29
C GLY A 42 8.26 -4.63 -37.80
N VAL A 43 7.10 -4.11 -37.41
CA VAL A 43 6.78 -3.83 -36.00
C VAL A 43 6.78 -5.11 -35.18
N HIS A 44 6.17 -6.19 -35.68
CA HIS A 44 6.17 -7.47 -34.98
C HIS A 44 7.58 -8.08 -34.88
N ALA A 45 8.39 -7.96 -35.93
CA ALA A 45 9.79 -8.40 -35.91
C ALA A 45 10.62 -7.58 -34.91
N LEU A 46 10.38 -6.27 -34.81
CA LEU A 46 11.04 -5.40 -33.83
C LEU A 46 10.62 -5.74 -32.39
N ILE A 47 9.34 -5.99 -32.15
CA ILE A 47 8.85 -6.46 -30.84
C ILE A 47 9.49 -7.81 -30.53
N ALA A 48 9.45 -8.77 -31.44
CA ALA A 48 10.05 -10.10 -31.24
C ALA A 48 11.57 -10.01 -30.96
N ALA A 49 12.29 -9.15 -31.68
CA ALA A 49 13.71 -8.88 -31.42
C ALA A 49 13.93 -8.23 -30.04
N SER A 50 13.07 -7.28 -29.65
CA SER A 50 13.12 -6.67 -28.32
C SER A 50 12.85 -7.68 -27.20
N LEU A 51 11.92 -8.61 -27.40
CA LEU A 51 11.66 -9.69 -26.44
C LEU A 51 12.82 -10.69 -26.41
N TRP A 52 13.49 -10.96 -27.55
CA TRP A 52 14.65 -11.86 -27.59
C TRP A 52 15.89 -11.27 -26.90
N VAL A 53 16.13 -9.96 -27.04
CA VAL A 53 17.33 -9.28 -26.51
C VAL A 53 17.13 -8.76 -25.09
N GLY A 54 15.91 -8.34 -24.74
CA GLY A 54 15.62 -7.60 -23.51
C GLY A 54 14.70 -8.30 -22.51
N TRP A 55 14.15 -9.48 -22.82
CA TRP A 55 13.34 -10.23 -21.85
C TRP A 55 14.24 -10.93 -20.83
N GLN A 56 14.74 -10.15 -19.88
CA GLN A 56 15.10 -10.64 -18.56
C GLN A 56 14.05 -10.04 -17.64
N PRO A 57 13.08 -10.81 -17.11
CA PRO A 57 12.22 -10.26 -16.07
C PRO A 57 13.19 -9.82 -14.98
N GLY A 58 13.31 -8.50 -14.79
CA GLY A 58 14.10 -7.95 -13.72
C GLY A 58 13.46 -8.46 -12.45
N ILE A 59 13.98 -9.57 -11.92
CA ILE A 59 13.71 -9.97 -10.55
C ILE A 59 14.26 -8.77 -9.78
N ALA A 60 13.38 -7.91 -9.29
CA ALA A 60 13.72 -6.82 -8.41
C ALA A 60 14.20 -7.46 -7.10
N SER A 61 15.42 -7.97 -7.14
CA SER A 61 16.00 -8.80 -6.13
C SER A 61 16.80 -7.84 -5.27
N SER A 62 16.25 -7.45 -4.11
CA SER A 62 17.03 -6.76 -3.10
C SER A 62 18.21 -7.69 -2.78
N PRO A 63 19.46 -7.33 -3.13
CA PRO A 63 20.59 -8.12 -2.67
C PRO A 63 20.50 -8.15 -1.14
N ILE A 64 20.91 -9.24 -0.50
CA ILE A 64 21.29 -9.17 0.91
C ILE A 64 22.44 -8.15 0.99
N VAL A 65 22.09 -6.87 1.09
CA VAL A 65 22.98 -5.76 1.35
C VAL A 65 23.32 -5.93 2.81
N LYS A 66 24.58 -6.31 3.07
CA LYS A 66 25.17 -6.41 4.40
C LYS A 66 24.54 -5.33 5.31
N PRO A 67 23.73 -5.69 6.31
CA PRO A 67 23.09 -4.68 7.14
C PRO A 67 24.19 -3.85 7.80
N ARG A 68 24.15 -2.53 7.60
CA ARG A 68 24.94 -1.60 8.43
C ARG A 68 24.32 -1.65 9.82
N LEU A 69 25.06 -2.18 10.79
CA LEU A 69 24.65 -2.14 12.19
C LEU A 69 24.63 -0.66 12.63
N VAL A 70 23.44 -0.10 12.77
CA VAL A 70 23.24 1.19 13.45
C VAL A 70 23.12 0.86 14.93
N ILE A 71 24.15 1.20 15.69
CA ILE A 71 24.10 1.14 17.16
C ILE A 71 23.19 2.30 17.57
N ALA A 72 21.95 2.00 17.96
CA ALA A 72 21.05 2.98 18.51
C ALA A 72 21.45 3.27 19.96
N GLU A 73 22.10 4.41 20.20
CA GLU A 73 22.34 4.94 21.53
C GLU A 73 21.07 5.67 22.01
N LEU A 74 20.47 5.15 23.08
CA LEU A 74 19.22 5.67 23.65
C LEU A 74 19.47 7.02 24.35
N ILE A 75 19.25 8.12 23.64
CA ILE A 75 19.25 9.45 24.25
C ILE A 75 17.94 9.64 25.01
N VAL A 76 18.02 9.51 26.34
CA VAL A 76 16.91 9.80 27.26
C VAL A 76 16.66 11.31 27.29
N LEU A 77 15.60 11.76 26.63
CA LEU A 77 15.07 13.12 26.77
C LEU A 77 14.47 13.28 28.17
N GLN A 78 15.22 13.94 29.05
CA GLN A 78 14.79 14.28 30.40
C GLN A 78 13.73 15.40 30.34
N ALA A 79 12.46 15.05 30.60
CA ALA A 79 11.35 16.00 30.60
C ALA A 79 11.50 17.08 31.71
N PRO A 80 11.20 18.36 31.42
CA PRO A 80 11.32 19.43 32.40
C PRO A 80 10.17 19.39 33.44
N LYS A 81 10.52 19.49 34.72
CA LYS A 81 9.58 19.48 35.85
C LYS A 81 8.66 20.72 35.85
N PRO A 82 7.34 20.57 36.09
CA PRO A 82 6.42 21.72 36.19
C PRO A 82 6.55 22.43 37.54
N LYS A 83 6.58 23.78 37.50
CA LYS A 83 6.54 24.66 38.68
C LYS A 83 5.13 24.70 39.30
N PRO A 84 5.01 24.85 40.64
CA PRO A 84 3.72 24.78 41.33
C PRO A 84 2.95 26.10 41.23
N ARG A 85 1.64 26.03 40.98
CA ARG A 85 0.72 27.18 41.15
C ARG A 85 0.13 27.20 42.57
N PRO A 86 0.06 28.37 43.24
CA PRO A 86 -0.43 28.47 44.61
C PRO A 86 -1.96 28.34 44.73
N ARG A 87 -2.39 27.71 45.83
CA ARG A 87 -3.77 27.72 46.34
C ARG A 87 -4.20 29.15 46.71
N ALA A 88 -5.43 29.52 46.38
CA ALA A 88 -6.15 30.61 47.03
C ALA A 88 -7.37 30.03 47.75
N GLN A 89 -7.46 30.32 49.05
CA GLN A 89 -8.56 30.01 49.95
C GLN A 89 -9.69 31.07 49.85
N PRO A 90 -10.88 30.77 50.39
CA PRO A 90 -12.14 31.46 50.11
C PRO A 90 -12.50 32.52 51.17
N GLN A 91 -13.45 33.41 50.85
CA GLN A 91 -14.25 34.25 51.78
C GLN A 91 -15.23 35.16 50.98
N PRO A 92 -16.26 35.81 51.56
CA PRO A 92 -17.31 35.32 52.46
C PRO A 92 -18.74 35.85 52.09
N VAL A 93 -19.71 35.41 52.90
CA VAL A 93 -21.15 35.74 52.95
C VAL A 93 -21.46 37.24 53.04
N THR A 94 -22.62 37.68 52.52
CA THR A 94 -23.36 38.84 53.09
C THR A 94 -24.87 38.74 52.82
N ALA A 95 -25.63 39.37 53.73
CA ALA A 95 -27.02 39.10 54.06
C ALA A 95 -28.02 40.12 53.48
N ALA A 96 -29.30 39.76 53.64
CA ALA A 96 -30.46 40.59 54.02
C ALA A 96 -31.36 41.31 52.97
N LYS A 97 -32.66 40.94 53.09
CA LYS A 97 -33.98 41.60 52.87
C LYS A 97 -34.02 43.14 52.69
N PRO A 98 -35.10 43.77 52.11
CA PRO A 98 -36.52 43.55 52.49
C PRO A 98 -37.62 43.64 51.40
N GLU A 99 -38.83 43.19 51.74
CA GLU A 99 -40.11 43.45 51.04
C GLU A 99 -40.56 44.92 51.19
N PRO A 100 -41.49 45.40 50.34
CA PRO A 100 -42.84 45.69 50.89
C PRO A 100 -44.03 45.38 49.95
N LYS A 101 -45.15 45.06 50.62
CA LYS A 101 -46.55 44.94 50.15
C LYS A 101 -47.14 46.26 49.62
N VAL A 102 -47.97 46.19 48.57
CA VAL A 102 -49.17 47.05 48.38
C VAL A 102 -50.29 46.22 47.71
N GLU A 103 -51.52 46.47 48.16
CA GLU A 103 -52.82 45.80 47.97
C GLU A 103 -53.58 46.20 46.65
N PRO A 104 -54.81 45.69 46.36
CA PRO A 104 -55.23 45.22 45.03
C PRO A 104 -56.45 45.94 44.37
N LYS A 105 -56.87 45.37 43.20
CA LYS A 105 -58.15 45.47 42.42
C LYS A 105 -58.20 46.46 41.23
N PRO A 106 -58.95 46.18 40.13
CA PRO A 106 -60.13 45.30 40.02
C PRO A 106 -60.14 44.23 38.90
N GLU A 107 -61.03 43.26 39.08
CA GLU A 107 -61.30 42.11 38.21
C GLU A 107 -61.71 42.49 36.78
N LEU A 108 -60.95 41.97 35.82
CA LEU A 108 -61.38 41.76 34.44
C LEU A 108 -61.16 40.28 34.13
N LYS A 109 -62.27 39.55 34.00
CA LYS A 109 -62.42 38.14 33.58
C LYS A 109 -61.10 37.46 33.08
N PRO A 110 -60.43 36.61 33.90
CA PRO A 110 -59.16 36.01 33.54
C PRO A 110 -59.37 34.56 33.08
N GLN A 111 -59.68 34.31 31.80
CA GLN A 111 -59.71 32.93 31.29
C GLN A 111 -59.08 32.66 29.91
N PRO A 112 -58.75 33.65 29.04
CA PRO A 112 -58.01 33.34 27.79
C PRO A 112 -56.47 33.45 27.86
N ARG A 113 -55.89 34.08 28.90
CA ARG A 113 -54.44 34.38 28.94
C ARG A 113 -53.59 33.21 29.46
N GLU A 114 -54.09 32.44 30.42
CA GLU A 114 -53.36 31.30 31.00
C GLU A 114 -53.17 30.15 29.99
N ASP A 115 -54.16 29.89 29.14
CA ASP A 115 -54.09 28.85 28.10
C ASP A 115 -53.08 29.18 26.98
N LEU A 116 -52.93 30.46 26.62
CA LEU A 116 -51.94 30.89 25.63
C LEU A 116 -50.52 30.81 26.18
N GLU A 117 -50.31 31.22 27.43
CA GLU A 117 -49.01 31.09 28.10
C GLU A 117 -48.62 29.62 28.31
N ALA A 118 -49.58 28.75 28.65
CA ALA A 118 -49.34 27.31 28.76
C ALA A 118 -48.91 26.70 27.43
N LYS A 119 -49.56 27.08 26.32
CA LYS A 119 -49.19 26.64 24.97
C LYS A 119 -47.81 27.16 24.53
N GLU A 120 -47.48 28.41 24.81
CA GLU A 120 -46.17 28.97 24.45
C GLU A 120 -45.03 28.33 25.26
N ARG A 121 -45.24 28.07 26.56
CA ARG A 121 -44.28 27.33 27.39
C ARG A 121 -44.09 25.90 26.89
N ALA A 122 -45.18 25.22 26.53
CA ALA A 122 -45.10 23.87 25.94
C ALA A 122 -44.36 23.86 24.60
N ALA A 123 -44.57 24.86 23.73
CA ALA A 123 -43.88 25.00 22.46
C ALA A 123 -42.38 25.30 22.65
N ARG A 124 -42.00 26.16 23.61
CA ARG A 124 -40.59 26.43 23.94
C ARG A 124 -39.88 25.19 24.48
N LEU A 125 -40.51 24.45 25.40
CA LEU A 125 -39.99 23.18 25.92
C LEU A 125 -39.82 22.12 24.82
N ALA A 126 -40.77 22.04 23.88
CA ALA A 126 -40.67 21.12 22.74
C ALA A 126 -39.54 21.52 21.79
N ALA A 127 -39.39 22.81 21.49
CA ALA A 127 -38.31 23.32 20.64
C ALA A 127 -36.92 23.12 21.28
N GLU A 128 -36.81 23.31 22.60
CA GLU A 128 -35.57 23.08 23.33
C GLU A 128 -35.18 21.59 23.36
N ARG A 129 -36.14 20.70 23.61
CA ARG A 129 -35.92 19.24 23.51
C ARG A 129 -35.49 18.81 22.11
N ALA A 130 -36.13 19.36 21.07
CA ALA A 130 -35.76 19.06 19.69
C ALA A 130 -34.33 19.51 19.36
N ARG A 131 -33.90 20.68 19.84
CA ARG A 131 -32.50 21.14 19.70
C ARG A 131 -31.54 20.23 20.44
N GLN A 132 -31.84 19.89 21.69
CA GLN A 132 -31.02 18.96 22.49
C GLN A 132 -30.86 17.59 21.82
N THR A 133 -31.91 17.05 21.20
CA THR A 133 -31.80 15.77 20.47
C THR A 133 -30.91 15.86 19.25
N VAL A 134 -31.01 16.95 18.47
CA VAL A 134 -30.18 17.18 17.29
C VAL A 134 -28.72 17.38 17.68
N ASP A 135 -28.46 18.15 18.73
CA ASP A 135 -27.11 18.37 19.23
C ASP A 135 -26.50 17.08 19.80
N ALA A 136 -27.28 16.29 20.54
CA ALA A 136 -26.84 14.99 21.04
C ALA A 136 -26.55 14.00 19.91
N GLU A 137 -27.37 13.95 18.86
CA GLU A 137 -27.11 13.11 17.69
C GLU A 137 -25.86 13.57 16.94
N ARG A 138 -25.69 14.88 16.76
CA ARG A 138 -24.50 15.47 16.15
C ARG A 138 -23.24 15.11 16.95
N GLN A 139 -23.28 15.24 18.27
CA GLN A 139 -22.17 14.86 19.15
C GLN A 139 -21.86 13.36 19.06
N ARG A 140 -22.88 12.50 18.99
CA ARG A 140 -22.69 11.05 18.80
C ARG A 140 -22.00 10.75 17.47
N ARG A 141 -22.45 11.35 16.36
CA ARG A 141 -21.81 11.15 15.05
C ARG A 141 -20.36 11.65 15.03
N LEU A 142 -20.08 12.80 15.66
CA LEU A 142 -18.72 13.32 15.76
C LEU A 142 -17.83 12.40 16.62
N ALA A 143 -18.34 11.87 17.71
CA ALA A 143 -17.62 10.92 18.55
C ALA A 143 -17.36 9.60 17.82
N GLU A 144 -18.33 9.10 17.05
CA GLU A 144 -18.18 7.90 16.23
C GLU A 144 -17.10 8.09 15.14
N LEU A 145 -17.14 9.22 14.43
CA LEU A 145 -16.10 9.56 13.45
C LEU A 145 -14.72 9.67 14.11
N ALA A 146 -14.62 10.34 15.27
CA ALA A 146 -13.38 10.46 16.01
C ALA A 146 -12.83 9.09 16.44
N ASN A 147 -13.67 8.23 17.01
CA ASN A 147 -13.27 6.87 17.41
C ASN A 147 -12.83 6.05 16.19
N SER A 148 -13.60 6.06 15.10
CA SER A 148 -13.23 5.34 13.88
C SER A 148 -11.89 5.81 13.29
N SER A 149 -11.64 7.13 13.32
CA SER A 149 -10.36 7.68 12.85
C SER A 149 -9.18 7.28 13.74
N PHE A 150 -9.40 7.20 15.06
CA PHE A 150 -8.40 6.75 16.01
C PHE A 150 -8.09 5.26 15.85
N ASP A 151 -9.13 4.43 15.71
CA ASP A 151 -8.98 2.99 15.52
C ASP A 151 -8.22 2.66 14.22
N LEU A 152 -8.50 3.40 13.14
CA LEU A 152 -7.76 3.28 11.88
C LEU A 152 -6.30 3.68 12.03
N ALA A 153 -6.01 4.81 12.69
CA ALA A 153 -4.64 5.25 12.93
C ALA A 153 -3.84 4.25 13.78
N LEU A 154 -4.47 3.66 14.79
CA LEU A 154 -3.85 2.64 15.64
C LEU A 154 -3.58 1.33 14.87
N ALA A 155 -4.50 0.93 13.99
CA ALA A 155 -4.31 -0.24 13.14
C ALA A 155 -3.14 -0.05 12.16
N GLU A 156 -3.05 1.12 11.53
CA GLU A 156 -1.94 1.48 10.63
C GLU A 156 -0.60 1.49 11.37
N GLU A 157 -0.53 2.11 12.55
CA GLU A 157 0.69 2.12 13.37
C GLU A 157 1.12 0.70 13.76
N SER A 158 0.16 -0.15 14.15
CA SER A 158 0.43 -1.56 14.47
C SER A 158 0.98 -2.35 13.28
N GLU A 159 0.48 -2.11 12.07
CA GLU A 159 0.94 -2.78 10.85
C GLU A 159 2.36 -2.34 10.48
N VAL A 160 2.67 -1.04 10.61
CA VAL A 160 4.02 -0.52 10.38
C VAL A 160 5.01 -1.14 11.37
N LEU A 161 4.65 -1.18 12.66
CA LEU A 161 5.50 -1.77 13.69
C LEU A 161 5.74 -3.26 13.44
N SER A 162 4.70 -4.02 13.08
CA SER A 162 4.86 -5.45 12.76
C SER A 162 5.74 -5.67 11.55
N SER A 163 5.59 -4.85 10.50
CA SER A 163 6.44 -4.91 9.30
C SER A 163 7.91 -4.61 9.64
N ASP A 164 8.17 -3.62 10.49
CA ASP A 164 9.53 -3.26 10.93
C ASP A 164 10.16 -4.40 11.77
N GLU A 165 9.38 -5.03 12.65
CA GLU A 165 9.81 -6.20 13.42
C GLU A 165 10.13 -7.38 12.51
N GLU A 166 9.26 -7.69 11.54
CA GLU A 166 9.46 -8.73 10.54
C GLU A 166 10.74 -8.48 9.72
N GLU A 167 10.98 -7.24 9.28
CA GLU A 167 12.18 -6.89 8.54
C GLU A 167 13.45 -7.03 9.40
N LEU A 168 13.38 -6.62 10.67
CA LEU A 168 14.49 -6.78 11.63
C LEU A 168 14.84 -8.26 11.83
N ILE A 169 13.84 -9.11 12.01
CA ILE A 169 14.01 -10.56 12.15
C ILE A 169 14.63 -11.11 10.87
N ALA A 170 14.07 -10.79 9.70
CA ALA A 170 14.59 -11.24 8.41
C ALA A 170 16.06 -10.83 8.21
N ARG A 171 16.44 -9.59 8.53
CA ARG A 171 17.83 -9.12 8.45
C ARG A 171 18.77 -9.91 9.36
N THR A 172 18.31 -10.26 10.56
CA THR A 172 19.10 -11.02 11.54
C THR A 172 19.43 -12.42 11.01
N PHE A 173 18.42 -13.14 10.52
CA PHE A 173 18.61 -14.47 9.91
C PHE A 173 19.44 -14.39 8.63
N ALA A 174 19.16 -13.43 7.74
CA ALA A 174 19.92 -13.24 6.50
C ALA A 174 21.41 -13.00 6.78
N GLN A 175 21.73 -12.25 7.83
CA GLN A 175 23.11 -12.08 8.26
C GLN A 175 23.73 -13.39 8.77
N GLY A 176 23.01 -14.18 9.56
CA GLY A 176 23.47 -15.50 10.01
C GLY A 176 23.79 -16.44 8.84
N ILE A 177 22.87 -16.52 7.87
CA ILE A 177 23.04 -17.28 6.62
C ILE A 177 24.30 -16.84 5.88
N TYR A 178 24.45 -15.53 5.66
CA TYR A 178 25.59 -14.96 4.95
C TYR A 178 26.92 -15.30 5.65
N GLN A 179 26.98 -15.20 6.98
CA GLN A 179 28.17 -15.54 7.75
C GLN A 179 28.53 -17.03 7.65
N LEU A 180 27.53 -17.92 7.73
CA LEU A 180 27.76 -19.36 7.57
C LEU A 180 28.31 -19.71 6.19
N ILE A 181 27.78 -19.07 5.15
CA ILE A 181 28.26 -19.22 3.77
C ILE A 181 29.72 -18.78 3.65
N VAL A 182 30.04 -17.57 4.11
CA VAL A 182 31.40 -17.01 4.04
C VAL A 182 32.39 -17.86 4.84
N ALA A 183 32.00 -18.33 6.03
CA ALA A 183 32.83 -19.20 6.87
C ALA A 183 33.16 -20.54 6.19
N ASN A 184 32.27 -21.05 5.35
CA ASN A 184 32.47 -22.30 4.62
C ASN A 184 33.11 -22.12 3.24
N TRP A 185 33.26 -20.87 2.78
CA TRP A 185 33.79 -20.57 1.47
C TRP A 185 35.31 -20.68 1.43
N SER A 186 35.81 -21.36 0.39
CA SER A 186 37.24 -21.49 0.12
C SER A 186 37.61 -20.63 -1.08
N ARG A 187 38.37 -19.55 -0.84
CA ARG A 187 38.79 -18.63 -1.91
C ARG A 187 39.70 -19.34 -2.91
N PRO A 188 39.35 -19.36 -4.21
CA PRO A 188 40.26 -19.90 -5.22
C PRO A 188 41.43 -18.94 -5.47
N PRO A 189 42.60 -19.44 -5.89
CA PRO A 189 43.78 -18.61 -6.13
C PRO A 189 43.60 -17.61 -7.29
N SER A 190 42.60 -17.83 -8.16
CA SER A 190 42.23 -16.92 -9.24
C SER A 190 41.40 -15.72 -8.78
N ALA A 191 40.91 -15.70 -7.54
CA ALA A 191 40.06 -14.64 -7.02
C ALA A 191 40.84 -13.32 -6.89
N ARG A 192 40.36 -12.29 -7.57
CA ARG A 192 40.93 -10.92 -7.53
C ARG A 192 39.86 -9.91 -7.17
N ASN A 193 40.28 -8.80 -6.57
CA ASN A 193 39.36 -7.72 -6.20
C ASN A 193 38.52 -7.25 -7.39
N GLY A 194 37.25 -6.94 -7.14
CA GLY A 194 36.30 -6.53 -8.17
C GLY A 194 35.62 -7.69 -8.92
N MET A 195 36.03 -8.95 -8.72
CA MET A 195 35.23 -10.09 -9.14
C MET A 195 33.97 -10.20 -8.29
N GLN A 196 32.83 -10.50 -8.92
CA GLN A 196 31.60 -10.77 -8.18
C GLN A 196 30.77 -11.81 -8.92
N THR A 197 30.11 -12.68 -8.16
CA THR A 197 29.17 -13.66 -8.72
C THR A 197 27.84 -13.55 -8.00
N ARG A 198 26.74 -13.52 -8.74
CA ARG A 198 25.38 -13.48 -8.19
C ARG A 198 24.73 -14.84 -8.36
N LEU A 199 24.40 -15.43 -7.23
CA LEU A 199 23.72 -16.70 -7.11
C LEU A 199 22.29 -16.47 -6.63
N ILE A 200 21.38 -17.34 -7.05
CA ILE A 200 20.05 -17.47 -6.46
C ILE A 200 20.05 -18.79 -5.70
N VAL A 201 19.71 -18.71 -4.42
CA VAL A 201 19.59 -19.86 -3.54
C VAL A 201 18.12 -20.08 -3.25
N GLU A 202 17.66 -21.32 -3.38
CA GLU A 202 16.31 -21.73 -3.04
C GLU A 202 16.35 -22.65 -1.83
N LEU A 203 15.53 -22.34 -0.84
CA LEU A 203 15.43 -23.10 0.41
C LEU A 203 14.03 -23.71 0.54
N ILE A 204 13.95 -24.79 1.32
CA ILE A 204 12.69 -25.28 1.86
C ILE A 204 12.44 -24.70 3.26
N PRO A 205 11.21 -24.71 3.79
CA PRO A 205 10.90 -24.16 5.12
C PRO A 205 11.68 -24.81 6.28
N THR A 206 12.22 -26.02 6.08
CA THR A 206 13.11 -26.70 7.03
C THR A 206 14.52 -26.08 7.11
N GLY A 207 14.84 -25.17 6.17
CA GLY A 207 16.14 -24.52 6.03
C GLY A 207 17.12 -25.26 5.10
N ASP A 208 16.75 -26.43 4.57
CA ASP A 208 17.61 -27.18 3.66
C ASP A 208 17.69 -26.51 2.28
N VAL A 209 18.87 -26.58 1.66
CA VAL A 209 19.12 -26.02 0.32
C VAL A 209 18.50 -26.92 -0.74
N LEU A 210 17.53 -26.39 -1.49
CA LEU A 210 16.91 -27.07 -2.62
C LEU A 210 17.75 -26.94 -3.89
N SER A 211 18.08 -25.70 -4.26
CA SER A 211 18.80 -25.41 -5.50
C SER A 211 19.71 -24.19 -5.36
N VAL A 212 20.77 -24.16 -6.17
CA VAL A 212 21.71 -23.04 -6.27
C VAL A 212 21.96 -22.78 -7.75
N THR A 213 21.64 -21.58 -8.22
CA THR A 213 21.73 -21.21 -9.63
C THR A 213 22.57 -19.94 -9.81
N ILE A 214 23.55 -19.97 -10.70
CA ILE A 214 24.33 -18.78 -11.07
C ILE A 214 23.51 -17.91 -12.03
N VAL A 215 23.16 -16.70 -11.60
CA VAL A 215 22.46 -15.72 -12.44
C VAL A 215 23.45 -14.85 -13.20
N GLN A 216 24.53 -14.45 -12.53
CA GLN A 216 25.58 -13.63 -13.13
C GLN A 216 26.93 -14.15 -12.69
N GLY A 217 27.69 -14.73 -13.63
CA GLY A 217 29.04 -15.19 -13.39
C GLY A 217 30.03 -14.03 -13.24
N SER A 218 31.16 -14.31 -12.59
CA SER A 218 32.26 -13.36 -12.38
C SER A 218 33.21 -13.23 -13.57
N GLY A 219 33.02 -14.06 -14.60
CA GLY A 219 34.00 -14.24 -15.69
C GLY A 219 35.12 -15.23 -15.34
N ASN A 220 35.09 -15.84 -14.14
CA ASN A 220 35.99 -16.91 -13.73
C ASN A 220 35.21 -18.09 -13.15
N GLU A 221 35.18 -19.20 -13.86
CA GLU A 221 34.39 -20.37 -13.43
C GLU A 221 34.88 -20.97 -12.11
N ALA A 222 36.17 -20.90 -11.79
CA ALA A 222 36.67 -21.42 -10.51
C ALA A 222 36.12 -20.61 -9.33
N PHE A 223 35.99 -19.29 -9.51
CA PHE A 223 35.32 -18.42 -8.55
C PHE A 223 33.84 -18.76 -8.42
N ASP A 224 33.13 -18.85 -9.54
CA ASP A 224 31.69 -19.15 -9.56
C ASP A 224 31.38 -20.51 -8.93
N ARG A 225 32.14 -21.55 -9.28
CA ARG A 225 32.03 -22.89 -8.67
C ARG A 225 32.34 -22.88 -7.18
N SER A 226 33.35 -22.13 -6.73
CA SER A 226 33.69 -22.03 -5.31
C SER A 226 32.54 -21.44 -4.48
N ALA A 227 31.83 -20.46 -5.03
CA ALA A 227 30.70 -19.81 -4.38
C ALA A 227 29.49 -20.76 -4.32
N GLU A 228 29.21 -21.47 -5.41
CA GLU A 228 28.17 -22.52 -5.41
C GLU A 228 28.47 -23.62 -4.36
N GLN A 229 29.71 -24.10 -4.33
CA GLN A 229 30.16 -25.11 -3.37
C GLN A 229 30.05 -24.63 -1.93
N ALA A 230 30.32 -23.36 -1.64
CA ALA A 230 30.17 -22.80 -0.30
C ALA A 230 28.74 -22.93 0.21
N VAL A 231 27.75 -22.59 -0.61
CA VAL A 231 26.32 -22.72 -0.25
C VAL A 231 25.94 -24.18 -0.05
N ARG A 232 26.31 -25.05 -0.99
CA ARG A 232 26.02 -26.49 -0.91
C ARG A 232 26.68 -27.17 0.29
N LYS A 233 27.87 -26.71 0.68
CA LYS A 233 28.61 -27.24 1.83
C LYS A 233 27.93 -26.93 3.16
N VAL A 234 27.26 -25.78 3.28
CA VAL A 234 26.44 -25.50 4.47
C VAL A 234 25.24 -26.44 4.51
N GLY A 235 24.55 -26.61 3.39
CA GLY A 235 23.46 -27.59 3.19
C GLY A 235 22.16 -27.25 3.91
N LYS A 236 22.22 -26.74 5.14
CA LYS A 236 21.08 -26.34 5.96
C LYS A 236 21.35 -25.02 6.67
N PHE A 237 20.37 -24.12 6.60
CA PHE A 237 20.38 -22.82 7.26
C PHE A 237 19.37 -22.75 8.40
N ASP A 238 19.62 -21.85 9.34
CA ASP A 238 18.62 -21.45 10.32
C ASP A 238 17.69 -20.42 9.68
N VAL A 239 16.39 -20.64 9.78
CA VAL A 239 15.36 -19.83 9.14
C VAL A 239 14.21 -19.57 10.12
N PRO A 240 13.48 -18.44 9.98
CA PRO A 240 12.32 -18.17 10.81
C PRO A 240 11.28 -19.28 10.76
N ARG A 241 10.54 -19.48 11.87
CA ARG A 241 9.46 -20.48 11.95
C ARG A 241 8.17 -19.96 11.33
N GLU A 242 8.04 -18.65 11.25
CA GLU A 242 6.92 -17.93 10.69
C GLU A 242 6.89 -18.14 9.17
N SER A 243 5.89 -18.89 8.70
CA SER A 243 5.75 -19.26 7.28
C SER A 243 5.70 -18.05 6.34
N ALA A 244 4.95 -17.00 6.71
CA ALA A 244 4.85 -15.78 5.91
C ALA A 244 6.21 -15.12 5.69
N LEU A 245 7.01 -15.01 6.76
CA LEU A 245 8.35 -14.42 6.72
C LEU A 245 9.31 -15.28 5.88
N PHE A 246 9.24 -16.60 6.03
CA PHE A 246 10.03 -17.54 5.22
C PHE A 246 9.72 -17.41 3.73
N GLU A 247 8.45 -17.45 3.35
CA GLU A 247 8.02 -17.39 1.96
C GLU A 247 8.38 -16.05 1.30
N GLN A 248 8.31 -14.95 2.06
CA GLN A 248 8.62 -13.61 1.57
C GLN A 248 10.13 -13.38 1.38
N TYR A 249 10.97 -13.81 2.33
CA TYR A 249 12.39 -13.43 2.36
C TYR A 249 13.37 -14.58 2.06
N PHE A 250 13.04 -15.83 2.37
CA PHE A 250 14.02 -16.93 2.44
C PHE A 250 13.79 -18.07 1.45
N ARG A 251 12.58 -18.22 0.89
CA ARG A 251 12.31 -19.28 -0.10
C ARG A 251 13.22 -19.20 -1.32
N ARG A 252 13.45 -17.98 -1.81
CA ARG A 252 14.34 -17.70 -2.94
C ARG A 252 14.98 -16.34 -2.76
N PHE A 253 16.28 -16.31 -2.50
CA PHE A 253 17.01 -15.06 -2.30
C PHE A 253 18.31 -15.00 -3.11
N PRO A 254 18.71 -13.80 -3.54
CA PRO A 254 20.00 -13.58 -4.17
C PRO A 254 21.12 -13.52 -3.13
N VAL A 255 22.25 -14.15 -3.44
CA VAL A 255 23.50 -13.99 -2.71
C VAL A 255 24.54 -13.41 -3.66
N LEU A 256 25.18 -12.33 -3.24
CA LEU A 256 26.29 -11.73 -3.94
C LEU A 256 27.59 -12.11 -3.25
N PHE A 257 28.48 -12.76 -3.98
CA PHE A 257 29.79 -13.13 -3.48
C PHE A 257 30.86 -12.24 -4.06
N ARG A 258 31.76 -11.79 -3.19
CA ARG A 258 32.93 -11.01 -3.55
C ARG A 258 34.16 -11.53 -2.80
N PRO A 259 35.35 -11.59 -3.43
CA PRO A 259 36.58 -12.03 -2.76
C PRO A 259 36.81 -11.30 -1.43
N GLU A 260 36.51 -10.01 -1.37
CA GLU A 260 36.72 -9.15 -0.21
C GLU A 260 35.93 -9.58 1.04
N ASP A 261 34.95 -10.46 0.90
CA ASP A 261 34.09 -10.93 1.99
C ASP A 261 34.83 -11.76 3.05
N LEU A 262 35.98 -12.35 2.71
CA LEU A 262 36.83 -13.13 3.63
C LEU A 262 37.85 -12.29 4.41
N LEU A 263 38.01 -10.99 4.11
CA LEU A 263 39.04 -10.14 4.71
C LEU A 263 38.59 -9.40 5.97
N ARG A 264 37.51 -9.84 6.62
CA ARG A 264 36.90 -9.13 7.75
C ARG A 264 36.99 -9.91 9.04
#